data_AF-A0A831JZH8-F1
#
_entry.id   AF-A0A831JZH8-F1
#
_cell.length_a   1.000
_cell.length_b   1.000
_cell.length_c   1.000
_cell.angle_alpha   90.00
_cell.angle_beta   90.00
_cell.angle_gamma   90.00
#
_symmetry.space_group_name_H-M   'P 1'
#
loop_
_entity.id
_entity.type
_entity.pdbx_description
1 polymer ?
#
loop_
_entity_poly.entity_id
_entity_poly.type
_entity_poly.pdbx_seq_one_letter_code
_entity_poly.pdbx_strand_id
1 'polypeptide(L)'
;MEEYLVPLDQYLAAGVHIGTQQKTKDMKRFIYRVRQDGLYVLDVRKTDERLRAAGKFLAKFDPDRILAVSVRLYGQKPVKKFGEITGARSIPGRFLPGSMTNPLVRNFFEPDVLVVTDPRADHQAMKEAIDVGIPIVALVDTENLLSYVDLAIPTNNKGRKALALIYWILTREVLFNRGDITSREDFKVPIEEFEMRIGGG
;
A
#
# COMPACT_ATOMS: atom_id res chain seq x y z
N MET A 1 0.21 13.39 23.60
CA MET A 1 -0.03 11.95 23.38
C MET A 1 -0.12 11.78 21.88
N GLU A 2 0.83 11.12 21.24
CA GLU A 2 0.74 10.87 19.79
C GLU A 2 -0.41 9.89 19.54
N GLU A 3 -1.51 10.44 19.07
CA GLU A 3 -2.71 9.68 18.74
C GLU A 3 -2.47 8.97 17.40
N TYR A 4 -2.23 7.65 17.46
CA TYR A 4 -2.08 6.79 16.28
C TYR A 4 -3.38 6.77 15.45
N LEU A 5 -3.28 6.46 14.15
CA LEU A 5 -4.46 6.33 13.28
C LEU A 5 -5.38 5.20 13.72
N VAL A 6 -4.80 4.13 14.24
CA VAL A 6 -5.50 3.02 14.88
C VAL A 6 -4.76 2.64 16.17
N PRO A 7 -5.43 2.02 17.15
CA PRO A 7 -4.77 1.57 18.38
C PRO A 7 -3.53 0.72 18.07
N LEU A 8 -2.46 0.90 18.86
CA LEU A 8 -1.20 0.18 18.67
C LEU A 8 -1.41 -1.35 18.64
N ASP A 9 -2.32 -1.84 19.50
CA ASP A 9 -2.68 -3.25 19.57
C ASP A 9 -3.20 -3.79 18.24
N GLN A 10 -3.88 -2.96 17.44
CA GLN A 10 -4.40 -3.35 16.14
C GLN A 10 -3.28 -3.51 15.10
N TYR A 11 -2.29 -2.61 15.10
CA TYR A 11 -1.08 -2.75 14.27
C TYR A 11 -0.29 -4.01 14.64
N LEU A 12 -0.19 -4.31 15.94
CA LEU A 12 0.51 -5.49 16.43
C LEU A 12 -0.26 -6.78 16.07
N ALA A 13 -1.57 -6.81 16.28
CA ALA A 13 -2.44 -7.95 15.97
C ALA A 13 -2.50 -8.28 14.47
N ALA A 14 -2.44 -7.26 13.61
CA ALA A 14 -2.37 -7.45 12.16
C ALA A 14 -0.99 -7.93 11.66
N GLY A 15 0.04 -7.86 12.51
CA GLY A 15 1.40 -8.28 12.16
C GLY A 15 2.15 -7.30 11.25
N VAL A 16 1.78 -6.01 11.26
CA VAL A 16 2.39 -4.94 10.43
C VAL A 16 3.89 -4.77 10.74
N HIS A 17 4.26 -4.97 12.00
CA HIS A 17 5.64 -4.82 12.49
C HIS A 17 6.55 -6.01 12.13
N ILE A 18 6.01 -7.14 11.67
CA ILE A 18 6.78 -8.35 11.39
C ILE A 18 7.35 -8.25 9.97
N GLY A 19 8.66 -8.00 9.86
CA GLY A 19 9.38 -8.03 8.59
C GLY A 19 9.98 -9.40 8.30
N THR A 20 11.01 -9.44 7.47
CA THR A 20 11.67 -10.69 7.05
C THR A 20 13.02 -10.92 7.73
N GLN A 21 13.73 -11.98 7.34
CA GLN A 21 15.12 -12.26 7.78
C GLN A 21 16.16 -11.49 6.94
N GLN A 22 15.74 -10.84 5.85
CA GLN A 22 16.63 -10.06 5.00
C GLN A 22 16.45 -8.57 5.29
N LYS A 23 17.56 -7.81 5.19
CA LYS A 23 17.55 -6.36 5.31
C LYS A 23 18.32 -5.71 4.18
N THR A 24 17.84 -4.55 3.75
CA THR A 24 18.53 -3.69 2.79
C THR A 24 19.10 -2.45 3.49
N LYS A 25 20.15 -1.84 2.92
CA LYS A 25 20.80 -0.64 3.50
C LYS A 25 19.81 0.51 3.64
N ASP A 26 18.92 0.70 2.67
CA ASP A 26 17.93 1.78 2.65
C ASP A 26 16.84 1.63 3.72
N MET A 27 16.48 0.38 4.01
CA MET A 27 15.45 0.01 4.99
C MET A 27 15.95 0.05 6.43
N LYS A 28 17.26 0.20 6.68
CA LYS A 28 17.81 0.32 8.04
C LYS A 28 17.15 1.44 8.85
N ARG A 29 16.72 2.52 8.19
CA ARG A 29 16.03 3.64 8.85
C ARG A 29 14.64 3.27 9.39
N PHE A 30 14.00 2.23 8.86
CA PHE A 30 12.65 1.81 9.26
C PHE A 30 12.63 0.60 10.20
N ILE A 31 13.78 -0.06 10.38
CA ILE A 31 13.94 -1.20 11.28
C ILE A 31 14.16 -0.70 12.71
N TYR A 32 13.35 -1.19 13.65
CA TYR A 32 13.44 -0.89 15.08
C TYR A 32 14.41 -1.84 15.80
N ARG A 33 14.18 -3.17 15.66
CA ARG A 33 14.99 -4.19 16.33
C ARG A 33 15.01 -5.51 15.57
N VAL A 34 15.86 -6.43 15.99
CA VAL A 34 15.90 -7.82 15.51
C VAL A 34 15.35 -8.72 16.61
N ARG A 35 14.47 -9.65 16.26
CA ARG A 35 13.95 -10.68 17.17
C ARG A 35 14.97 -11.81 17.32
N GLN A 36 14.87 -12.61 18.38
CA GLN A 36 15.71 -13.79 18.60
C GLN A 36 15.65 -14.79 17.42
N ASP A 37 14.50 -14.86 16.73
CA ASP A 37 14.28 -15.74 15.57
C ASP A 37 14.92 -15.22 14.26
N GLY A 38 15.65 -14.09 14.32
CA GLY A 38 16.28 -13.45 13.15
C GLY A 38 15.33 -12.60 12.30
N LEU A 39 14.06 -12.45 12.68
CA LEU A 39 13.11 -11.56 12.01
C LEU A 39 13.37 -10.10 12.39
N TYR A 40 13.40 -9.22 11.39
CA TYR A 40 13.47 -7.78 11.59
C TYR A 40 12.09 -7.23 11.97
N VAL A 41 12.07 -6.32 12.93
CA VAL A 41 10.86 -5.64 13.41
C VAL A 41 10.86 -4.21 12.89
N LEU A 42 9.79 -3.81 12.21
CA LEU A 42 9.59 -2.45 11.70
C LEU A 42 9.05 -1.51 12.79
N ASP A 43 9.41 -0.22 12.73
CA ASP A 43 8.87 0.80 13.64
C ASP A 43 7.47 1.26 13.17
N VAL A 44 6.44 0.90 13.93
CA VAL A 44 5.03 1.23 13.65
C VAL A 44 4.79 2.75 13.66
N ARG A 45 5.55 3.53 14.43
CA ARG A 45 5.41 5.01 14.42
C ARG A 45 5.75 5.58 13.05
N LYS A 46 6.79 5.05 12.40
CA LYS A 46 7.17 5.48 11.05
C LYS A 46 6.15 5.03 10.02
N THR A 47 5.52 3.87 10.23
CA THR A 47 4.39 3.43 9.40
C THR A 47 3.22 4.40 9.50
N ASP A 48 2.84 4.82 10.71
CA ASP A 48 1.73 5.75 10.95
C ASP A 48 2.00 7.14 10.31
N GLU A 49 3.20 7.68 10.52
CA GLU A 49 3.63 8.95 9.92
C GLU A 49 3.59 8.89 8.38
N ARG A 50 4.10 7.80 7.80
CA ARG A 50 4.11 7.59 6.35
C ARG A 50 2.72 7.35 5.78
N LEU A 51 1.83 6.69 6.51
CA LEU A 51 0.42 6.53 6.13
C LEU A 51 -0.30 7.87 6.06
N ARG A 52 -0.09 8.77 7.03
CA ARG A 52 -0.66 10.13 7.00
C ARG A 52 -0.12 10.93 5.82
N ALA A 53 1.19 10.84 5.58
CA ALA A 53 1.82 11.50 4.44
C ALA A 53 1.26 10.97 3.10
N ALA A 54 1.07 9.66 2.98
CA ALA A 54 0.51 9.03 1.80
C ALA A 54 -0.96 9.39 1.59
N GLY A 55 -1.78 9.40 2.65
CA GLY A 55 -3.18 9.84 2.57
C GLY A 55 -3.30 11.29 2.08
N LYS A 56 -2.49 12.20 2.63
CA LYS A 56 -2.43 13.61 2.18
C LYS A 56 -1.92 13.75 0.75
N PHE A 57 -0.96 12.93 0.34
CA PHE A 57 -0.40 12.97 -1.00
C PHE A 57 -1.42 12.48 -2.04
N LEU A 58 -2.04 11.33 -1.80
CA LEU A 58 -3.03 10.73 -2.68
C LEU A 58 -4.32 11.56 -2.76
N ALA A 59 -4.71 12.25 -1.68
CA ALA A 59 -5.88 13.11 -1.69
C ALA A 59 -5.76 14.34 -2.60
N LYS A 60 -4.54 14.73 -3.01
CA LYS A 60 -4.32 15.84 -3.95
C LYS A 60 -4.60 15.48 -5.40
N PHE A 61 -4.64 14.19 -5.73
CA PHE A 61 -4.89 13.69 -7.08
C PHE A 61 -6.35 13.32 -7.25
N ASP A 62 -6.81 13.36 -8.51
CA ASP A 62 -8.15 12.93 -8.86
C ASP A 62 -8.32 11.42 -8.64
N PRO A 63 -9.47 10.96 -8.10
CA PRO A 63 -9.79 9.55 -7.91
C PRO A 63 -9.46 8.70 -9.14
N ASP A 64 -9.92 9.16 -10.30
CA ASP A 64 -9.86 8.46 -11.57
C ASP A 64 -8.45 8.42 -12.18
N ARG A 65 -7.46 9.08 -11.55
CA ARG A 65 -6.05 9.13 -11.98
C ARG A 65 -5.12 8.40 -11.02
N ILE A 66 -5.63 7.77 -9.96
CA ILE A 66 -4.84 6.92 -9.07
C ILE A 66 -4.87 5.48 -9.60
N LEU A 67 -3.70 4.86 -9.74
CA LEU A 67 -3.58 3.44 -10.08
C LEU A 67 -3.03 2.64 -8.90
N ALA A 68 -3.78 1.66 -8.40
CA ALA A 68 -3.30 0.72 -7.39
C ALA A 68 -3.06 -0.67 -8.00
N VAL A 69 -1.88 -1.25 -7.75
CA VAL A 69 -1.47 -2.56 -8.30
C VAL A 69 -1.07 -3.54 -7.22
N SER A 70 -1.43 -4.82 -7.43
CA SER A 70 -0.92 -5.93 -6.63
C SER A 70 -0.95 -7.23 -7.41
N VAL A 71 0.22 -7.74 -7.78
CA VAL A 71 0.39 -9.11 -8.29
C VAL A 71 0.14 -10.14 -7.19
N ARG A 72 0.48 -9.80 -5.93
CA ARG A 72 0.33 -10.71 -4.78
C ARG A 72 -1.12 -11.10 -4.54
N LEU A 73 -1.36 -12.40 -4.37
CA LEU A 73 -2.70 -12.96 -4.12
C LEU A 73 -3.41 -12.24 -2.96
N TYR A 74 -2.78 -12.19 -1.78
CA TYR A 74 -3.37 -11.55 -0.60
C TYR A 74 -3.57 -10.03 -0.71
N GLY A 75 -2.87 -9.37 -1.64
CA GLY A 75 -3.02 -7.94 -1.91
C GLY A 75 -4.09 -7.60 -2.96
N GLN A 76 -4.55 -8.58 -3.74
CA GLN A 76 -5.57 -8.36 -4.79
C GLN A 76 -6.89 -7.85 -4.22
N LYS A 77 -7.40 -8.46 -3.14
CA LYS A 77 -8.68 -8.05 -2.54
C LYS A 77 -8.59 -6.68 -1.85
N PRO A 78 -7.56 -6.37 -1.03
CA PRO A 78 -7.37 -5.03 -0.49
C PRO A 78 -7.29 -3.94 -1.57
N VAL A 79 -6.53 -4.18 -2.64
CA VAL A 79 -6.38 -3.24 -3.77
C VAL A 79 -7.70 -3.02 -4.51
N LYS A 80 -8.45 -4.09 -4.75
CA LYS A 80 -9.78 -4.00 -5.37
C LYS A 80 -10.74 -3.16 -4.53
N LYS A 81 -10.77 -3.41 -3.21
CA LYS A 81 -11.61 -2.66 -2.27
C LYS A 81 -11.20 -1.20 -2.14
N PHE A 82 -9.90 -0.93 -2.14
CA PHE A 82 -9.36 0.42 -2.20
C PHE A 82 -9.88 1.15 -3.45
N GLY A 83 -9.84 0.52 -4.63
CA GLY A 83 -10.38 1.11 -5.85
C GLY A 83 -11.90 1.32 -5.82
N GLU A 84 -12.67 0.33 -5.35
CA GLU A 84 -14.14 0.42 -5.22
C GLU A 84 -14.58 1.59 -4.34
N ILE A 85 -13.84 1.89 -3.28
CA ILE A 85 -14.23 2.91 -2.29
C ILE A 85 -13.69 4.29 -2.64
N THR A 86 -12.44 4.38 -3.08
CA THR A 86 -11.80 5.67 -3.39
C THR A 86 -12.10 6.19 -4.79
N GLY A 87 -12.67 5.36 -5.68
CA GLY A 87 -12.80 5.63 -7.12
C GLY A 87 -11.52 5.35 -7.91
N ALA A 88 -10.42 4.95 -7.24
CA ALA A 88 -9.15 4.66 -7.90
C ALA A 88 -9.24 3.45 -8.83
N ARG A 89 -8.50 3.50 -9.95
CA ARG A 89 -8.36 2.33 -10.80
C ARG A 89 -7.48 1.30 -10.12
N SER A 90 -7.98 0.08 -9.99
CA SER A 90 -7.23 -1.01 -9.36
C SER A 90 -6.96 -2.12 -10.39
N ILE A 91 -5.71 -2.60 -10.45
CA ILE A 91 -5.34 -3.79 -11.23
C ILE A 91 -4.92 -4.90 -10.26
N PRO A 92 -5.86 -5.75 -9.84
CA PRO A 92 -5.52 -6.96 -9.09
C PRO A 92 -4.91 -8.01 -10.04
N GLY A 93 -3.78 -8.58 -9.65
CA GLY A 93 -3.12 -9.66 -10.37
C GLY A 93 -2.08 -9.17 -11.38
N ARG A 94 -1.99 -9.85 -12.53
CA ARG A 94 -0.95 -9.59 -13.51
C ARG A 94 -1.14 -8.23 -14.17
N PHE A 95 -0.13 -7.37 -14.01
CA PHE A 95 -0.03 -6.14 -14.78
C PHE A 95 0.37 -6.45 -16.22
N LEU A 96 -0.44 -6.01 -17.18
CA LEU A 96 -0.15 -6.21 -18.60
C LEU A 96 0.86 -5.16 -19.08
N PRO A 97 2.01 -5.58 -19.62
CA PRO A 97 2.96 -4.62 -20.18
C PRO A 97 2.33 -3.75 -21.26
N GLY A 98 2.62 -2.46 -21.24
CA GLY A 98 2.03 -1.47 -22.15
C GLY A 98 0.75 -0.82 -21.65
N SER A 99 0.33 -1.11 -20.41
CA SER A 99 -0.89 -0.51 -19.84
C SER A 99 -0.74 1.00 -19.60
N MET A 100 0.48 1.52 -19.41
CA MET A 100 0.71 2.97 -19.30
C MET A 100 1.48 3.57 -20.48
N THR A 101 2.14 2.74 -21.28
CA THR A 101 3.04 3.21 -22.37
C THR A 101 2.48 3.01 -23.77
N ASN A 102 1.50 2.12 -23.97
CA ASN A 102 0.96 1.82 -25.30
C ASN A 102 -0.55 2.10 -25.40
N PRO A 103 -0.97 3.18 -26.09
CA PRO A 103 -2.38 3.56 -26.21
C PRO A 103 -3.22 2.59 -27.06
N LEU A 104 -2.58 1.68 -27.81
CA LEU A 104 -3.29 0.66 -28.61
C LEU A 104 -3.80 -0.52 -27.77
N VAL A 105 -3.33 -0.66 -26.52
CA VAL A 105 -3.78 -1.71 -25.62
C VAL A 105 -5.17 -1.36 -25.10
N ARG A 106 -6.10 -2.34 -25.10
CA ARG A 106 -7.50 -2.13 -24.66
C ARG A 106 -7.64 -1.56 -23.24
N ASN A 107 -6.69 -1.89 -22.37
CA ASN A 107 -6.68 -1.47 -20.97
C ASN A 107 -5.68 -0.33 -20.70
N PHE A 108 -5.36 0.47 -21.72
CA PHE A 108 -4.53 1.65 -21.55
C PHE A 108 -5.12 2.59 -20.48
N PHE A 109 -4.23 3.15 -19.67
CA PHE A 109 -4.57 4.07 -18.61
C PHE A 109 -3.40 5.01 -18.33
N GLU A 110 -3.71 6.28 -18.14
CA GLU A 110 -2.75 7.34 -17.83
C GLU A 110 -2.99 7.81 -16.39
N PRO A 111 -2.40 7.14 -15.39
CA PRO A 111 -2.46 7.58 -14.01
C PRO A 111 -1.51 8.75 -13.75
N ASP A 112 -1.85 9.57 -12.75
CA ASP A 112 -0.96 10.61 -12.22
C ASP A 112 -0.13 10.12 -11.03
N VAL A 113 -0.52 8.99 -10.43
CA VAL A 113 0.20 8.37 -9.31
C VAL A 113 -0.01 6.86 -9.29
N LEU A 114 1.06 6.12 -9.00
CA LEU A 114 1.05 4.68 -8.84
C LEU A 114 1.18 4.29 -7.36
N VAL A 115 0.27 3.43 -6.89
CA VAL A 115 0.33 2.77 -5.57
C VAL A 115 0.69 1.31 -5.76
N VAL A 116 1.81 0.88 -5.18
CA VAL A 116 2.39 -0.46 -5.34
C VAL A 116 2.35 -1.24 -4.03
N THR A 117 1.97 -2.51 -4.11
CA THR A 117 1.91 -3.39 -2.91
C THR A 117 3.24 -4.05 -2.61
N ASP A 118 4.00 -4.46 -3.62
CA ASP A 118 5.35 -4.97 -3.43
C ASP A 118 6.24 -4.57 -4.62
N PRO A 119 7.23 -3.69 -4.40
CA PRO A 119 8.14 -3.24 -5.45
C PRO A 119 8.81 -4.37 -6.25
N ARG A 120 9.05 -5.52 -5.61
CA ARG A 120 9.68 -6.67 -6.28
C ARG A 120 8.69 -7.39 -7.19
N ALA A 121 7.49 -7.63 -6.71
CA ALA A 121 6.46 -8.36 -7.47
C ALA A 121 5.88 -7.49 -8.59
N ASP A 122 5.68 -6.20 -8.33
CA ASP A 122 5.02 -5.24 -9.20
C ASP A 122 6.02 -4.40 -10.03
N HIS A 123 7.26 -4.88 -10.18
CA HIS A 123 8.35 -4.18 -10.87
C HIS A 123 8.01 -3.73 -12.30
N GLN A 124 7.14 -4.46 -13.01
CA GLN A 124 6.69 -4.07 -14.35
C GLN A 124 5.88 -2.77 -14.32
N ALA A 125 4.98 -2.61 -13.35
CA ALA A 125 4.20 -1.38 -13.20
C ALA A 125 5.10 -0.22 -12.78
N MET A 126 6.07 -0.47 -11.91
CA MET A 126 7.07 0.55 -11.53
C MET A 126 7.91 0.99 -12.72
N LYS A 127 8.35 0.05 -13.57
CA LYS A 127 9.12 0.38 -14.77
C LYS A 127 8.35 1.31 -15.70
N GLU A 128 7.09 0.99 -15.99
CA GLU A 128 6.26 1.85 -16.84
C GLU A 128 5.96 3.20 -16.18
N ALA A 129 5.76 3.24 -14.86
CA ALA A 129 5.61 4.50 -14.13
C ALA A 129 6.86 5.40 -14.24
N ILE A 130 8.06 4.82 -14.21
CA ILE A 130 9.32 5.56 -14.44
C ILE A 130 9.39 6.07 -15.88
N ASP A 131 9.04 5.22 -16.86
CA ASP A 131 9.09 5.59 -18.28
C ASP A 131 8.10 6.74 -18.61
N VAL A 132 6.95 6.77 -17.94
CA VAL A 132 5.93 7.83 -18.08
C VAL A 132 6.23 9.06 -17.19
N GLY A 133 7.00 8.88 -16.12
CA GLY A 133 7.43 9.96 -15.22
C GLY A 133 6.43 10.31 -14.11
N ILE A 134 5.72 9.31 -13.57
CA ILE A 134 4.72 9.50 -12.51
C ILE A 134 5.26 9.08 -11.14
N PRO A 135 4.86 9.75 -10.05
CA PRO A 135 5.28 9.41 -8.70
C PRO A 135 4.78 8.03 -8.25
N ILE A 136 5.63 7.33 -7.49
CA ILE A 136 5.38 5.97 -6.99
C ILE A 136 5.31 5.97 -5.45
N VAL A 137 4.14 5.60 -4.93
CA VAL A 137 3.91 5.26 -3.52
C VAL A 137 3.98 3.75 -3.37
N ALA A 138 4.80 3.22 -2.45
CA ALA A 138 4.94 1.77 -2.31
C ALA A 138 4.89 1.29 -0.86
N LEU A 139 4.26 0.14 -0.65
CA LEU A 139 4.38 -0.63 0.58
C LEU A 139 5.70 -1.42 0.55
N VAL A 140 6.55 -1.19 1.54
CA VAL A 140 7.92 -1.74 1.56
C VAL A 140 8.18 -2.56 2.82
N ASP A 141 8.68 -3.77 2.62
CA ASP A 141 9.16 -4.66 3.67
C ASP A 141 10.70 -4.55 3.80
N THR A 142 11.30 -5.21 4.79
CA THR A 142 12.70 -5.05 5.16
C THR A 142 13.69 -5.46 4.05
N GLU A 143 13.29 -6.36 3.15
CA GLU A 143 14.08 -6.79 2.00
C GLU A 143 13.93 -5.90 0.77
N ASN A 144 12.92 -5.04 0.70
CA ASN A 144 12.68 -4.24 -0.50
C ASN A 144 13.76 -3.15 -0.64
N LEU A 145 14.04 -2.78 -1.89
CA LEU A 145 14.84 -1.61 -2.25
C LEU A 145 13.93 -0.40 -2.35
N LEU A 146 14.45 0.78 -2.02
CA LEU A 146 13.73 2.05 -2.18
C LEU A 146 14.02 2.74 -3.52
N SER A 147 14.74 2.08 -4.42
CA SER A 147 15.03 2.59 -5.76
C SER A 147 13.73 2.89 -6.50
N TYR A 148 13.60 4.13 -7.01
CA TYR A 148 12.43 4.61 -7.75
C TYR A 148 11.12 4.66 -6.93
N VAL A 149 11.20 4.60 -5.59
CA VAL A 149 10.05 4.80 -4.71
C VAL A 149 10.13 6.21 -4.13
N ASP A 150 9.20 7.08 -4.50
CA ASP A 150 9.15 8.47 -4.01
C ASP A 150 8.62 8.53 -2.58
N LEU A 151 7.58 7.73 -2.28
CA LEU A 151 6.99 7.65 -0.96
C LEU A 151 6.85 6.20 -0.49
N ALA A 152 7.72 5.83 0.44
CA ALA A 152 7.74 4.50 1.04
C ALA A 152 6.89 4.43 2.32
N ILE A 153 6.01 3.43 2.40
CA ILE A 153 5.24 3.08 3.59
C ILE A 153 5.82 1.77 4.15
N PRO A 154 6.60 1.81 5.26
CA PRO A 154 7.21 0.62 5.82
C PRO A 154 6.13 -0.26 6.47
N THR A 155 5.91 -1.46 5.92
CA THR A 155 4.92 -2.41 6.43
C THR A 155 5.23 -3.82 5.94
N ASN A 156 4.76 -4.82 6.69
CA ASN A 156 4.63 -6.18 6.19
C ASN A 156 3.69 -6.22 4.96
N ASN A 157 4.26 -6.48 3.78
CA ASN A 157 3.51 -6.58 2.52
C ASN A 157 3.22 -8.04 2.09
N LYS A 158 3.37 -8.99 3.01
CA LYS A 158 3.13 -10.43 2.78
C LYS A 158 1.92 -10.94 3.54
N GLY A 159 1.66 -10.41 4.72
CA GLY A 159 0.56 -10.84 5.58
C GLY A 159 -0.79 -10.39 5.06
N ARG A 160 -1.76 -11.31 4.98
CA ARG A 160 -3.17 -10.99 4.64
C ARG A 160 -3.75 -9.90 5.53
N LYS A 161 -3.58 -10.03 6.86
CA LYS A 161 -4.11 -9.09 7.86
C LYS A 161 -3.42 -7.73 7.78
N ALA A 162 -2.09 -7.73 7.64
CA ALA A 162 -1.30 -6.51 7.49
C ALA A 162 -1.72 -5.72 6.25
N LEU A 163 -1.78 -6.37 5.08
CA LEU A 163 -2.21 -5.72 3.83
C LEU A 163 -3.64 -5.16 3.93
N ALA A 164 -4.57 -5.93 4.50
CA ALA A 164 -5.93 -5.46 4.70
C ALA A 164 -6.00 -4.22 5.60
N LEU A 165 -5.30 -4.24 6.74
CA LEU A 165 -5.26 -3.09 7.65
C LEU A 165 -4.65 -1.86 6.97
N ILE A 166 -3.53 -2.01 6.27
CA ILE A 166 -2.84 -0.88 5.63
C ILE A 166 -3.70 -0.23 4.54
N TYR A 167 -4.30 -1.03 3.66
CA TYR A 167 -5.19 -0.49 2.62
C TYR A 167 -6.47 0.11 3.23
N TRP A 168 -6.99 -0.45 4.32
CA TRP A 168 -8.13 0.11 5.03
C TRP A 168 -7.80 1.48 5.63
N ILE A 169 -6.67 1.62 6.34
CA ILE A 169 -6.22 2.90 6.89
C ILE A 169 -5.95 3.90 5.76
N LEU A 170 -5.30 3.47 4.68
CA LEU A 170 -4.99 4.33 3.54
C LEU A 170 -6.27 4.84 2.85
N THR A 171 -7.24 3.95 2.62
CA THR A 171 -8.57 4.31 2.08
C THR A 171 -9.22 5.39 2.93
N ARG A 172 -9.29 5.15 4.25
CA ARG A 172 -9.88 6.08 5.21
C ARG A 172 -9.17 7.43 5.21
N GLU A 173 -7.83 7.45 5.21
CA GLU A 173 -7.08 8.71 5.19
C GLU A 173 -7.23 9.46 3.85
N VAL A 174 -7.34 8.77 2.72
CA VAL A 174 -7.62 9.42 1.43
C VAL A 174 -8.99 10.11 1.44
N LEU A 175 -10.04 9.40 1.88
CA LEU A 175 -11.39 9.96 1.98
C LEU A 175 -11.45 11.14 2.97
N PHE A 176 -10.77 11.01 4.12
CA PHE A 176 -10.74 12.06 5.13
C PHE A 176 -10.07 13.33 4.62
N ASN A 177 -8.92 13.20 3.93
CA ASN A 177 -8.22 14.37 3.39
C ASN A 177 -8.92 14.97 2.16
N ARG A 178 -9.76 14.20 1.46
CA ARG A 178 -10.63 14.70 0.37
C ARG A 178 -11.86 15.44 0.87
N GLY A 179 -12.29 15.17 2.10
CA GLY A 179 -13.52 15.72 2.68
C GLY A 179 -14.78 14.87 2.45
N ASP A 180 -14.64 13.66 1.89
CA ASP A 180 -15.75 12.73 1.70
C ASP A 180 -16.29 12.19 3.04
N ILE A 181 -15.42 12.15 4.06
CA ILE A 181 -15.78 11.83 5.45
C ILE A 181 -15.35 12.97 6.36
N THR A 182 -16.21 13.34 7.31
CA THR A 182 -15.97 14.47 8.24
C THR A 182 -15.16 14.02 9.46
N SER A 183 -15.39 12.80 9.95
CA SER A 183 -14.58 12.14 10.98
C SER A 183 -13.97 10.83 10.47
N ARG A 184 -12.83 10.42 11.05
CA ARG A 184 -12.25 9.08 10.82
C ARG A 184 -13.20 7.96 11.27
N GLU A 185 -14.12 8.25 12.18
CA GLU A 185 -15.11 7.29 12.71
C GLU A 185 -16.26 7.03 11.73
N ASP A 186 -16.47 7.92 10.76
CA ASP A 186 -17.55 7.77 9.76
C ASP A 186 -17.25 6.67 8.73
N PHE A 187 -16.03 6.12 8.74
CA PHE A 187 -15.66 5.02 7.87
C PHE A 187 -16.24 3.69 8.36
N LYS A 188 -17.44 3.39 7.87
CA LYS A 188 -18.25 2.23 8.31
C LYS A 188 -17.82 0.89 7.70
N VAL A 189 -16.88 0.87 6.76
CA VAL A 189 -16.45 -0.38 6.10
C VAL A 189 -15.59 -1.21 7.06
N PRO A 190 -15.93 -2.47 7.33
CA PRO A 190 -15.14 -3.34 8.19
C PRO A 190 -13.82 -3.79 7.52
N ILE A 191 -12.77 -4.05 8.32
CA ILE A 191 -11.45 -4.46 7.81
C ILE A 191 -11.51 -5.84 7.13
N GLU A 192 -12.44 -6.68 7.57
CA GLU A 192 -12.71 -8.02 7.04
C GLU A 192 -13.11 -7.99 5.55
N GLU A 193 -13.66 -6.88 5.07
CA GLU A 193 -13.95 -6.71 3.65
C GLU A 193 -12.68 -6.59 2.81
N PHE A 194 -11.62 -5.98 3.35
CA PHE A 194 -10.32 -5.89 2.69
C PHE A 194 -9.57 -7.23 2.75
N GLU A 195 -9.81 -8.03 3.80
CA GLU A 195 -9.14 -9.31 3.96
C GLU A 195 -9.50 -10.34 2.89
N MET A 196 -8.50 -10.90 2.22
CA MET A 196 -8.71 -11.98 1.26
C MET A 196 -9.19 -13.26 1.93
N ARG A 197 -10.49 -13.59 1.78
CA ARG A 197 -11.01 -14.91 2.14
C ARG A 197 -10.36 -15.94 1.21
N ILE A 198 -9.61 -16.88 1.80
CA ILE A 198 -9.24 -18.10 1.10
C ILE A 198 -10.55 -18.88 0.99
N GLY A 199 -11.10 -18.98 -0.22
CA GLY A 199 -12.19 -19.91 -0.47
C GLY A 199 -11.71 -21.29 -0.08
N GLY A 200 -12.40 -21.93 0.86
CA GLY A 200 -12.29 -23.37 1.03
C GLY A 200 -12.68 -24.01 -0.31
N GLY A 201 -11.76 -24.78 -0.88
CA GLY A 201 -12.14 -25.89 -1.74
C GLY A 201 -12.73 -27.00 -0.87
#